data_AF-A0A820PEV9-F1
#
_entry.id   AF-A0A820PEV9-F1
#
_cell.length_a   1.000
_cell.length_b   1.000
_cell.length_c   1.000
_cell.angle_alpha   90.00
_cell.angle_beta   90.00
_cell.angle_gamma   90.00
#
_symmetry.space_group_name_H-M   'P 1'
#
loop_
_entity.id
_entity.type
_entity.pdbx_description
1 polymer ?
#
loop_
_entity_poly.entity_id
_entity_poly.type
_entity_poly.pdbx_seq_one_letter_code
_entity_poly.pdbx_strand_id
1 'polypeptide(L)' 'MAEAFVTLTSEIQAKFPAISFINSNKRKPILVADDYTFKLNKATTTTKYWICTITDCAAKVHTDSTN' A
#
# COMPACT_ATOMS: atom_id res chain seq x y z
N MET A 1 39.71 27.96 10.99
CA MET A 1 39.13 28.20 9.66
C MET A 1 38.91 26.82 9.08
N ALA A 2 37.75 26.18 9.30
CA ALA A 2 36.52 26.31 8.51
C ALA A 2 36.81 26.01 7.02
N GLU A 3 36.11 25.10 6.32
CA GLU A 3 34.67 24.88 6.33
C GLU A 3 34.28 23.41 6.05
N ALA A 4 33.16 22.98 6.63
CA ALA A 4 32.45 21.76 6.27
C ALA A 4 31.53 22.02 5.07
N PHE A 5 31.40 21.06 4.15
CA PHE A 5 30.36 21.09 3.12
C PHE A 5 29.53 19.80 3.20
N VAL A 6 28.35 19.93 3.81
CA VAL A 6 27.26 18.94 3.73
C VAL A 6 26.08 19.64 3.07
N THR A 7 25.51 19.05 2.01
CA THR A 7 24.06 18.95 1.72
C THR A 7 23.85 18.19 0.40
N LEU A 8 23.18 17.01 0.44
CA LEU A 8 21.82 16.71 -0.05
C LEU A 8 21.57 17.16 -1.51
N THR A 9 21.18 16.31 -2.47
CA THR A 9 19.92 15.55 -2.57
C THR A 9 20.09 14.48 -3.67
N SER A 10 19.61 13.24 -3.53
CA SER A 10 18.28 12.85 -4.01
C SER A 10 18.15 11.33 -3.85
N GLU A 11 17.95 10.85 -2.62
CA GLU A 11 17.44 9.50 -2.44
C GLU A 11 15.95 9.56 -2.75
N ILE A 12 15.58 9.21 -3.99
CA ILE A 12 14.22 8.75 -4.27
C ILE A 12 14.10 7.40 -3.56
N GLN A 13 14.01 7.43 -2.23
CA GLN A 13 13.71 6.24 -1.46
C GLN A 13 12.23 6.00 -1.74
N ALA A 14 11.95 5.23 -2.81
CA ALA A 14 10.65 4.64 -3.05
C ALA A 14 10.32 3.81 -1.81
N LYS A 15 9.69 4.45 -0.83
CA LYS A 15 9.18 3.81 0.37
C LYS A 15 8.02 2.98 -0.13
N PHE A 16 8.32 1.73 -0.48
CA PHE A 16 7.27 0.77 -0.75
C PHE A 16 6.47 0.65 0.55
N PRO A 17 5.17 0.94 0.54
CA PRO A 17 4.36 0.77 1.74
C PRO A 17 4.49 -0.68 2.18
N ALA A 18 4.65 -0.92 3.48
CA ALA A 18 4.66 -2.28 3.98
C ALA A 18 3.27 -2.90 3.73
N ILE A 19 3.21 -3.90 2.84
CA ILE A 19 1.96 -4.56 2.46
C ILE A 19 1.82 -5.84 3.27
N SER A 20 0.67 -6.03 3.93
CA SER A 20 0.32 -7.26 4.64
C SER A 20 -1.09 -7.70 4.27
N PHE A 21 -1.29 -9.00 4.06
CA PHE A 21 -2.61 -9.58 3.84
C PHE A 21 -3.09 -10.24 5.13
N ILE A 22 -4.21 -9.77 5.66
CA ILE A 22 -4.84 -10.36 6.84
C ILE A 22 -6.19 -10.95 6.48
N ASN A 23 -6.60 -11.99 7.20
CA ASN A 23 -7.94 -12.54 7.07
C ASN A 23 -8.83 -11.94 8.15
N SER A 24 -9.93 -11.30 7.73
CA SER A 24 -10.99 -10.91 8.68
C SER A 24 -11.64 -12.14 9.31
N ASN A 25 -12.26 -11.97 10.48
CA ASN A 25 -13.02 -13.00 11.17
C ASN A 25 -14.06 -13.69 10.23
N LYS A 26 -14.63 -12.91 9.29
CA LYS A 26 -15.55 -13.42 8.25
C LYS A 26 -14.87 -14.10 7.06
N ARG A 27 -13.62 -14.57 7.18
CA ARG A 27 -12.80 -15.16 6.10
C ARG A 27 -12.62 -14.26 4.87
N LYS A 28 -12.87 -12.96 4.98
CA LYS A 28 -12.65 -12.00 3.88
C LYS A 28 -11.20 -11.51 3.90
N PRO A 29 -10.49 -11.49 2.77
CA PRO A 29 -9.14 -10.95 2.71
C PRO A 29 -9.18 -9.43 2.87
N ILE A 30 -8.28 -8.91 3.70
CA ILE A 30 -8.04 -7.48 3.88
C ILE A 30 -6.58 -7.23 3.56
N LEU A 31 -6.34 -6.19 2.77
CA LEU A 31 -5.02 -5.68 2.45
C LEU A 31 -4.71 -4.55 3.43
N VAL A 32 -3.58 -4.61 4.10
CA VAL A 32 -3.05 -3.55 4.95
C VAL A 32 -1.85 -2.96 4.22
N ALA A 33 -1.86 -1.66 3.96
CA ALA A 33 -0.74 -0.95 3.36
C ALA A 33 -0.59 0.42 4.04
N ASP A 34 0.60 0.70 4.57
CA ASP A 34 0.91 1.99 5.23
C ASP A 34 -0.08 2.37 6.34
N ASP A 35 -0.44 1.40 7.20
CA ASP A 35 -1.45 1.53 8.26
C ASP A 35 -2.92 1.68 7.76
N TYR A 36 -3.13 1.81 6.45
CA TYR A 36 -4.46 1.80 5.86
C TYR A 36 -4.96 0.38 5.62
N THR A 37 -6.26 0.19 5.85
CA THR A 37 -6.96 -1.07 5.58
C THR A 37 -7.81 -0.95 4.32
N PHE A 38 -7.69 -1.95 3.47
CA PHE A 38 -8.41 -2.05 2.21
C PHE A 38 -9.16 -3.36 2.13
N LYS A 39 -10.44 -3.28 1.76
CA LYS A 39 -11.29 -4.44 1.49
C LYS A 39 -11.28 -4.77 0.01
N LEU A 40 -11.35 -6.06 -0.30
CA LEU A 40 -11.49 -6.51 -1.69
C LEU A 40 -12.84 -6.05 -2.25
N ASN A 41 -12.80 -5.26 -3.32
CA ASN A 41 -13.99 -4.78 -4.03
C ASN A 41 -14.33 -5.70 -5.22
N LYS A 42 -13.33 -5.99 -6.05
CA LYS A 42 -13.48 -6.84 -7.23
C LYS A 42 -12.23 -7.68 -7.42
N ALA A 43 -12.38 -8.95 -7.75
CA ALA A 43 -11.29 -9.77 -8.23
C ALA A 43 -11.56 -10.14 -9.68
N THR A 44 -10.59 -9.92 -10.56
CA THR A 44 -10.53 -10.52 -11.89
C THR A 44 -9.52 -11.66 -11.87
N THR A 45 -9.41 -12.42 -12.96
CA THR A 45 -8.44 -13.51 -13.10
C THR A 45 -7.00 -13.03 -12.92
N THR A 46 -6.70 -11.78 -13.29
CA THR A 46 -5.34 -11.22 -13.32
C THR A 46 -5.08 -10.25 -12.18
N THR A 47 -6.10 -9.49 -11.73
CA THR A 47 -5.90 -8.36 -10.81
C THR A 47 -6.99 -8.31 -9.75
N LYS A 48 -6.60 -8.00 -8.52
CA LYS A 48 -7.52 -7.75 -7.40
C LYS A 48 -7.58 -6.25 -7.13
N TYR A 49 -8.78 -5.71 -7.06
CA TYR A 49 -9.07 -4.32 -6.78
C TYR A 49 -9.52 -4.18 -5.32
N TRP A 50 -8.83 -3.31 -4.60
CA TRP A 50 -9.02 -3.07 -3.18
C TRP A 50 -9.42 -1.61 -2.98
N ILE A 51 -10.38 -1.39 -2.09
CA ILE A 51 -10.86 -0.05 -1.72
C ILE A 51 -10.66 0.15 -0.23
N CYS A 52 -10.34 1.38 0.14
CA CYS A 52 -10.16 1.77 1.53
C CYS A 52 -11.43 1.49 2.34
N THR A 53 -11.27 1.04 3.59
CA THR A 53 -12.40 0.77 4.49
C THR A 53 -12.89 2.00 5.23
N ILE A 54 -12.08 3.07 5.27
CA ILE A 54 -12.41 4.35 5.91
C ILE A 54 -13.44 5.10 5.06
N THR A 55 -14.47 5.66 5.70
CA THR A 55 -15.45 6.54 5.05
C THR A 55 -14.76 7.82 4.55
N ASP A 56 -15.07 8.23 3.32
CA ASP A 56 -14.43 9.37 2.61
C ASP A 56 -13.01 9.11 2.08
N CYS A 57 -12.52 7.87 2.16
CA CYS A 57 -11.21 7.52 1.63
C CYS A 57 -11.28 7.16 0.14
N ALA A 58 -10.71 8.01 -0.72
CA ALA A 58 -10.65 7.80 -2.16
C ALA A 58 -9.51 6.85 -2.61
N ALA A 59 -8.70 6.35 -1.67
CA ALA A 59 -7.56 5.50 -1.97
C ALA A 59 -8.02 4.14 -2.54
N LYS A 60 -7.38 3.75 -3.65
CA LYS A 60 -7.63 2.51 -4.38
C LYS A 60 -6.30 1.81 -4.62
N VAL A 61 -6.28 0.50 -4.39
CA VAL A 61 -5.10 -0.32 -4.63
C VAL A 61 -5.46 -1.45 -5.56
N HIS A 62 -4.56 -1.77 -6.47
CA HIS A 62 -4.63 -2.99 -7.26
C HIS A 62 -3.44 -3.88 -6.92
N THR A 63 -3.68 -5.18 -6.85
CA THR A 63 -2.61 -6.16 -6.74
C THR A 63 -2.74 -7.11 -7.89
N ASP A 64 -1.70 -7.20 -8.70
CA ASP A 64 -1.61 -8.20 -9.76
C ASP A 64 -1.31 -9.56 -9.14
N SER A 65 -2.04 -10.57 -9.61
CA SER A 65 -1.81 -11.96 -9.26
C SER A 65 -0.87 -12.60 -10.27
N THR A 66 0.16 -11.87 -10.71
CA THR A 66 1.19 -12.42 -11.58
C THR A 66 2.26 -13.02 -10.67
N ASN A 67 2.24 -14.35 -10.60
CA ASN A 67 3.19 -15.17 -9.87
C ASN A 67 4.59 -15.11 -10.50
#